data_AF-A0A9W7DBI9-F1
#
_entry.id   AF-A0A9W7DBI9-F1
#
_cell.length_a   1.000
_cell.length_b   1.000
_cell.length_c   1.000
_cell.angle_alpha   90.00
_cell.angle_beta   90.00
_cell.angle_gamma   90.00
#
_symmetry.space_group_name_H-M   'P 1'
#
loop_
_entity.id
_entity.type
_entity.pdbx_description
1 polymer ?
#
loop_
_entity_poly.entity_id
_entity_poly.type
_entity_poly.pdbx_seq_one_letter_code
_entity_poly.pdbx_strand_id
1 'polypeptide(L)'
;MLNIKNQISQHQFKYTFSRPVDLSKPEVALGSISIFYSWNAITAARGNNSFKLIWPTGATTQTFTITLPDGTYEASDINAYLQYWSIQNGLYAINNTTGQYYYFISCAANPSAYAV
;
A
#
# COMPACT_ATOMS: atom_id res chain seq x y z
N MET A 1 -26.74 -6.12 -9.93
CA MET A 1 -25.65 -5.46 -9.17
C MET A 1 -24.57 -5.08 -10.18
N LEU A 2 -24.16 -3.82 -10.22
CA LEU A 2 -23.08 -3.37 -11.11
C LEU A 2 -21.75 -3.96 -10.62
N ASN A 3 -21.00 -4.62 -11.51
CA ASN A 3 -19.68 -5.16 -11.22
C ASN A 3 -18.72 -4.95 -12.40
N ILE A 4 -17.52 -5.54 -12.35
CA ILE A 4 -16.50 -5.43 -13.39
C ILE A 4 -17.00 -5.85 -14.79
N LYS A 5 -17.98 -6.77 -14.89
CA LYS A 5 -18.58 -7.18 -16.17
C LYS A 5 -19.47 -6.11 -16.78
N ASN A 6 -19.84 -5.08 -16.01
CA ASN A 6 -20.61 -3.92 -16.48
C ASN A 6 -19.71 -2.73 -16.86
N GLN A 7 -18.38 -2.87 -16.77
CA GLN A 7 -17.45 -1.81 -17.09
C GLN A 7 -17.39 -1.58 -18.61
N ILE A 8 -17.59 -0.34 -19.03
CA ILE A 8 -17.45 0.09 -20.44
C ILE A 8 -16.23 0.99 -20.67
N SER A 9 -15.70 1.60 -19.60
CA SER A 9 -14.47 2.39 -19.60
C SER A 9 -13.88 2.43 -18.18
N GLN A 10 -12.68 3.01 -18.02
CA GLN A 10 -11.92 3.04 -16.76
C GLN A 10 -12.73 3.55 -15.56
N HIS A 11 -13.66 4.48 -15.78
CA HIS A 11 -14.53 5.06 -14.74
C HIS A 11 -16.02 5.03 -15.09
N GLN A 12 -16.42 4.13 -16.00
CA GLN A 12 -17.81 4.06 -16.46
C GLN A 12 -18.35 2.64 -16.42
N PHE A 13 -19.51 2.50 -15.80
CA PHE A 13 -20.26 1.26 -15.71
C PHE A 13 -21.64 1.45 -16.35
N LYS A 14 -22.09 0.44 -17.11
CA LYS A 14 -23.38 0.44 -17.78
C LYS A 14 -24.14 -0.84 -17.47
N TYR A 15 -25.37 -0.69 -16.99
CA TYR A 15 -26.33 -1.78 -16.87
C TYR A 15 -27.40 -1.63 -17.94
N THR A 16 -27.59 -2.68 -18.74
CA THR A 16 -28.67 -2.73 -19.74
C THR A 16 -29.79 -3.59 -19.18
N PHE A 17 -30.99 -3.04 -19.07
CA PHE A 17 -32.16 -3.78 -18.60
C PHE A 17 -32.61 -4.78 -19.67
N SER A 18 -33.01 -5.99 -19.25
CA SER A 18 -33.47 -7.04 -20.17
C SER A 18 -34.83 -6.77 -20.83
N ARG A 19 -35.53 -5.72 -20.38
CA ARG A 19 -36.84 -5.29 -20.87
C ARG A 19 -36.91 -3.76 -20.86
N PRO A 20 -37.74 -3.14 -21.71
CA PRO A 20 -38.03 -1.72 -21.59
C PRO A 20 -38.57 -1.40 -20.20
N VAL A 21 -38.04 -0.36 -19.57
CA VAL A 21 -38.44 0.11 -18.24
C VAL A 21 -38.77 1.59 -18.37
N ASP A 22 -39.87 2.03 -17.76
CA ASP A 22 -40.21 3.45 -17.69
C ASP A 22 -39.28 4.15 -16.70
N LEU A 23 -38.56 5.15 -17.19
CA LEU A 23 -37.61 5.96 -16.44
C LEU A 23 -38.02 7.44 -16.45
N SER A 24 -39.31 7.75 -16.61
CA SER A 24 -39.81 9.13 -16.65
C SER A 24 -39.62 9.88 -15.32
N LYS A 25 -39.45 9.16 -14.20
CA LYS A 25 -39.10 9.71 -12.87
C LYS A 25 -38.14 8.76 -12.14
N PRO A 26 -36.86 8.67 -12.56
CA PRO A 26 -35.94 7.73 -11.98
C PRO A 26 -35.30 8.32 -10.73
N GLU A 27 -35.36 7.59 -9.62
CA GLU A 27 -34.54 7.85 -8.44
C GLU A 27 -33.50 6.74 -8.32
N VAL A 28 -32.23 7.15 -8.20
CA VAL A 28 -31.12 6.22 -8.05
C VAL A 28 -30.51 6.46 -6.67
N ALA A 29 -30.62 5.46 -5.80
CA ALA A 29 -30.00 5.47 -4.49
C ALA A 29 -28.77 4.54 -4.48
N LEU A 30 -27.68 5.00 -3.87
CA LEU A 30 -26.52 4.17 -3.60
C LEU A 30 -26.75 3.39 -2.30
N GLY A 31 -26.95 2.07 -2.41
CA GLY A 31 -27.12 1.21 -1.23
C GLY A 31 -25.82 0.94 -0.49
N SER A 32 -24.74 0.63 -1.22
CA SER A 32 -23.41 0.44 -0.67
C SER A 32 -22.35 0.57 -1.77
N ILE A 33 -21.14 0.99 -1.37
CA ILE A 33 -19.97 1.01 -2.25
C ILE A 33 -18.76 0.51 -1.46
N SER A 34 -18.02 -0.44 -2.02
CA SER A 34 -16.76 -0.92 -1.46
C SER A 34 -15.64 -0.52 -2.38
N ILE A 35 -14.84 0.47 -1.96
CA ILE A 35 -13.63 0.89 -2.68
C ILE A 35 -12.44 0.58 -1.77
N PHE A 36 -11.76 -0.53 -2.09
CA PHE A 36 -10.52 -0.88 -1.42
C PHE A 36 -9.48 0.22 -1.68
N TYR A 37 -8.72 0.59 -0.65
CA TYR A 37 -7.61 1.55 -0.74
C TYR A 37 -7.99 2.98 -1.18
N SER A 38 -9.24 3.40 -0.96
CA SER A 38 -9.73 4.71 -1.43
C SER A 38 -9.15 5.93 -0.72
N TRP A 39 -8.47 5.77 0.43
CA TRP A 39 -7.82 6.86 1.17
C TRP A 39 -6.35 6.56 1.40
N ASN A 40 -5.49 7.58 1.37
CA ASN A 40 -4.08 7.46 1.78
C ASN A 40 -4.03 6.99 3.24
N ALA A 41 -3.63 5.73 3.44
CA ALA A 41 -3.58 5.12 4.76
C ALA A 41 -2.40 5.67 5.58
N ILE A 42 -1.30 6.03 4.93
CA ILE A 42 -0.07 6.54 5.54
C ILE A 42 0.13 8.00 5.09
N THR A 43 0.09 8.95 6.02
CA THR A 43 0.28 10.37 5.73
C THR A 43 1.01 11.12 6.86
N ALA A 44 1.77 12.15 6.50
CA ALA A 44 2.41 13.08 7.43
C ALA A 44 1.37 13.79 8.32
N ALA A 45 0.21 14.12 7.74
CA ALA A 45 -0.90 14.76 8.48
C ALA A 45 -1.45 13.88 9.62
N ARG A 46 -1.35 12.56 9.50
CA ARG A 46 -1.74 11.59 10.53
C ARG A 46 -0.58 11.19 11.45
N GLY A 47 0.63 11.67 11.17
CA GLY A 47 1.84 11.32 11.93
C GLY A 47 2.21 9.84 11.89
N ASN A 48 1.65 9.07 10.95
CA ASN A 48 1.83 7.62 10.86
C ASN A 48 2.79 7.21 9.71
N ASN A 49 3.54 8.16 9.15
CA ASN A 49 4.45 7.94 8.04
C ASN A 49 5.94 7.88 8.45
N SER A 50 6.26 7.83 9.75
CA SER A 50 7.65 7.75 10.19
C SER A 50 7.88 6.71 11.28
N PHE A 51 9.06 6.11 11.25
CA PHE A 51 9.54 5.17 12.26
C PHE A 51 11.05 5.31 12.43
N LYS A 52 11.55 4.81 13.56
CA LYS A 52 12.97 4.92 13.92
C LYS A 52 13.64 3.57 13.93
N LEU A 53 14.87 3.53 13.43
CA LEU A 53 15.74 2.37 13.48
C LEU A 53 16.99 2.75 14.30
N ILE A 54 17.31 1.93 15.30
CA ILE A 54 18.58 2.05 16.04
C ILE A 54 19.56 1.07 15.42
N TRP A 55 20.68 1.58 14.93
CA TRP A 55 21.69 0.83 14.21
C TRP A 55 23.03 0.83 14.95
N PRO A 56 23.68 -0.32 15.16
CA PRO A 56 25.01 -0.38 15.78
C PRO A 56 26.10 0.06 14.79
N THR A 57 26.96 0.98 15.21
CA THR A 57 28.13 1.47 14.45
C THR A 57 29.45 1.12 15.15
N GLY A 58 29.54 -0.11 15.68
CA GLY A 58 30.67 -0.58 16.48
C GLY A 58 30.41 -0.40 17.97
N ALA A 59 31.14 0.50 18.63
CA ALA A 59 31.02 0.73 20.08
C ALA A 59 29.81 1.59 20.50
N THR A 60 29.11 2.18 19.53
CA THR A 60 27.96 3.07 19.74
C THR A 60 26.78 2.68 18.85
N THR A 61 25.63 3.32 19.09
CA THR A 61 24.44 3.20 18.26
C THR A 61 24.08 4.53 17.62
N GLN A 62 23.64 4.49 16.37
CA GLN A 62 23.07 5.63 15.65
C GLN A 62 21.57 5.42 15.44
N THR A 63 20.77 6.47 15.65
CA THR A 63 19.33 6.44 15.39
C THR A 63 19.03 7.06 14.04
N PHE A 64 18.42 6.29 13.15
CA PHE A 64 17.92 6.74 11.87
C PHE A 64 16.41 6.96 11.93
N THR A 65 15.92 8.00 11.26
CA THR A 65 14.48 8.23 11.07
C THR A 65 14.14 7.93 9.62
N ILE A 66 13.21 7.01 9.40
CA ILE A 66 12.72 6.61 8.09
C ILE A 66 11.34 7.22 7.94
N THR A 67 11.17 8.01 6.88
CA THR A 67 9.90 8.66 6.56
C THR A 67 9.41 8.15 5.21
N LEU A 68 8.20 7.60 5.20
CA LEU A 68 7.47 7.21 4.01
C LEU A 68 6.77 8.45 3.42
N PRO A 69 6.74 8.60 2.09
CA PRO A 69 5.87 9.58 1.45
C PRO A 69 4.38 9.31 1.76
N ASP A 70 3.54 10.31 1.53
CA ASP A 70 2.10 10.16 1.73
C ASP A 70 1.51 9.28 0.62
N GLY A 71 0.76 8.25 1.01
CA GLY A 71 0.19 7.31 0.03
C GLY A 71 -0.51 6.10 0.62
N THR A 72 -0.83 5.17 -0.27
CA THR A 72 -1.37 3.85 0.06
C THR A 72 -0.38 2.80 -0.40
N TYR A 73 0.05 1.96 0.52
CA TYR A 73 1.13 0.99 0.32
C TYR A 73 0.67 -0.40 0.75
N GLU A 74 1.05 -1.41 -0.02
CA GLU A 74 1.08 -2.78 0.45
C GLU A 74 2.36 -3.04 1.26
N ALA A 75 2.39 -4.14 2.02
CA ALA A 75 3.60 -4.52 2.78
C ALA A 75 4.82 -4.72 1.87
N SER A 76 4.60 -5.20 0.65
CA SER A 76 5.61 -5.32 -0.41
C SER A 76 6.19 -3.97 -0.83
N ASP A 77 5.35 -2.94 -1.00
CA ASP A 77 5.79 -1.59 -1.37
C ASP A 77 6.67 -0.98 -0.28
N ILE A 78 6.22 -1.11 0.98
CA ILE A 78 7.00 -0.65 2.14
C ILE A 78 8.33 -1.40 2.20
N ASN A 79 8.33 -2.71 1.94
CA ASN A 79 9.55 -3.50 1.93
C ASN A 79 10.52 -3.07 0.83
N ALA A 80 10.04 -2.81 -0.38
CA ALA A 80 10.86 -2.31 -1.49
C ALA A 80 11.46 -0.93 -1.15
N TYR A 81 10.66 -0.04 -0.55
CA TYR A 81 11.15 1.27 -0.11
C TYR A 81 12.24 1.13 0.96
N LEU A 82 12.05 0.23 1.93
CA LEU A 82 13.05 -0.05 2.97
C LEU A 82 14.37 -0.53 2.38
N GLN A 83 14.33 -1.42 1.39
CA GLN A 83 15.53 -1.88 0.69
C GLN A 83 16.24 -0.74 -0.03
N TYR A 84 15.49 0.08 -0.77
CA TYR A 84 16.04 1.26 -1.44
C TYR A 84 16.68 2.22 -0.43
N TRP A 85 15.97 2.57 0.65
CA TRP A 85 16.45 3.48 1.68
C TRP A 85 17.69 2.93 2.39
N SER A 86 17.74 1.63 2.67
CA SER A 86 18.92 0.95 3.21
C SER A 86 20.14 1.07 2.30
N ILE A 87 19.96 0.92 0.97
CA ILE A 87 21.07 1.11 0.02
C ILE A 87 21.59 2.55 0.07
N GLN A 88 20.69 3.54 0.06
CA GLN A 88 21.08 4.95 0.09
C GLN A 88 21.85 5.34 1.36
N ASN A 89 21.57 4.66 2.49
CA ASN A 89 22.21 4.93 3.78
C ASN A 89 23.36 3.96 4.10
N GLY A 90 23.71 3.03 3.21
CA GLY A 90 24.76 2.04 3.46
C GLY A 90 24.41 0.98 4.51
N LEU A 91 23.12 0.81 4.83
CA LEU A 91 22.62 -0.08 5.89
C LEU A 91 22.24 -1.45 5.31
N TYR A 92 23.19 -2.09 4.64
CA TYR A 92 23.05 -3.39 4.00
C TYR A 92 24.39 -4.14 3.98
N ALA A 93 24.35 -5.45 3.76
CA ALA A 93 25.54 -6.24 3.48
C ALA A 93 25.47 -6.81 2.06
N ILE A 94 26.62 -7.09 1.46
CA ILE A 94 26.71 -7.79 0.17
C ILE A 94 27.30 -9.16 0.45
N ASN A 95 26.66 -10.20 -0.09
CA ASN A 95 27.28 -11.50 -0.15
C ASN A 95 28.38 -11.47 -1.22
N ASN A 96 29.64 -11.47 -0.80
CA ASN A 96 30.80 -11.39 -1.70
C ASN A 96 30.95 -12.61 -2.64
N THR A 97 30.20 -13.70 -2.42
CA THR A 97 30.20 -14.88 -3.28
C THR A 97 29.08 -14.84 -4.32
N THR A 98 27.89 -14.37 -3.97
CA THR A 98 26.72 -14.35 -4.87
C THR A 98 26.38 -12.97 -5.43
N GLY A 99 26.99 -11.90 -4.91
CA GLY A 99 26.67 -10.51 -5.26
C GLY A 99 25.31 -10.03 -4.75
N GLN A 100 24.61 -10.82 -3.94
CA GLN A 100 23.27 -10.49 -3.46
C GLN A 100 23.32 -9.52 -2.28
N TYR A 101 22.38 -8.57 -2.27
CA TYR A 101 22.15 -7.66 -1.15
C TYR A 101 21.42 -8.36 -0.01
N TYR A 102 21.86 -8.11 1.21
CA TYR A 102 21.24 -8.57 2.44
C TYR A 102 20.78 -7.36 3.26
N TYR A 103 19.50 -7.35 3.61
CA TYR A 103 18.84 -6.26 4.34
C TYR A 103 18.48 -6.72 5.76
N PHE A 104 18.63 -5.81 6.72
CA PHE A 104 18.41 -6.09 8.14
C PHE A 104 17.08 -5.55 8.67
N ILE A 105 16.30 -4.91 7.80
CA ILE A 105 14.95 -4.45 8.05
C ILE A 105 14.06 -4.89 6.90
N SER A 106 12.88 -5.40 7.22
CA SER A 106 11.89 -5.85 6.24
C SER A 106 10.48 -5.61 6.74
N CYS A 107 9.57 -5.32 5.82
CA CYS A 107 8.14 -5.32 6.08
C CYS A 107 7.51 -6.54 5.42
N ALA A 108 6.70 -7.30 6.15
CA ALA A 108 5.99 -8.45 5.62
C ALA A 108 4.56 -8.47 6.15
N ALA A 109 3.61 -8.84 5.30
CA ALA A 109 2.24 -9.08 5.71
C ALA A 109 2.19 -10.39 6.51
N ASN A 110 1.48 -10.40 7.65
CA ASN A 110 1.22 -11.62 8.42
C ASN A 110 -0.20 -12.13 8.15
N PRO A 111 -0.40 -13.09 7.22
CA PRO A 111 -1.73 -13.58 6.84
C PRO A 111 -2.52 -14.17 8.02
N SER A 112 -1.84 -14.70 9.03
CA SER A 112 -2.44 -15.28 10.25
C SER A 112 -3.19 -14.26 11.10
N ALA A 113 -2.79 -12.99 11.04
CA ALA A 113 -3.40 -11.89 11.81
C ALA A 113 -4.53 -11.18 11.05
N TYR A 114 -4.66 -11.40 9.74
CA TYR A 114 -5.75 -10.87 8.91
C TYR A 114 -6.99 -11.79 8.89
N ALA A 115 -6.91 -12.97 9.52
CA ALA A 115 -8.04 -13.87 9.72
C ALA A 115 -8.71 -13.60 11.08
N VAL A 116 -9.27 -12.40 11.25
CA VAL A 116 -10.28 -12.08 12.28
C VAL A 116 -11.39 -11.26 11.66
#